data_AF-Q3AF68-F1
#
_entry.id   AF-Q3AF68-F1
#
_cell.length_a   1.000
_cell.length_b   1.000
_cell.length_c   1.000
_cell.angle_alpha   90.00
_cell.angle_beta   90.00
_cell.angle_gamma   90.00
#
_symmetry.space_group_name_H-M   'P 1'
#
loop_
_entity.id
_entity.type
_entity.pdbx_description
1 polymer ?
#
loop_
_entity_poly.entity_id
_entity_poly.type
_entity_poly.pdbx_seq_one_letter_code
_entity_poly.pdbx_strand_id
1 'polypeptide(L)' 'MSEREKNPGEPEAIRCRCKKIVAQKNKEEIIIKCRFCKRRVVISVREINGISYTD' A
#
# COMPACT_ATOMS: atom_id res chain seq x y z
N MET A 1 6.79 -5.85 26.56
CA MET A 1 7.01 -6.24 25.15
C MET A 1 6.92 -4.96 24.35
N SER A 2 8.04 -4.54 23.76
CA SER A 2 8.26 -3.17 23.29
C SER A 2 7.33 -2.78 22.14
N GLU A 3 6.53 -1.75 22.39
CA GLU A 3 5.74 -1.05 21.38
C GLU A 3 6.72 -0.41 20.39
N ARG A 4 6.82 -0.99 19.19
CA ARG A 4 7.61 -0.41 18.11
C ARG A 4 6.84 0.78 17.58
N GLU A 5 7.23 1.97 18.01
CA GLU A 5 6.79 3.24 17.44
C GLU A 5 6.94 3.16 15.91
N LYS A 6 5.82 3.21 15.19
CA LYS A 6 5.81 3.28 13.73
C LYS A 6 6.51 4.58 13.33
N ASN A 7 7.66 4.47 12.67
CA ASN A 7 8.28 5.62 12.00
C ASN A 7 7.24 6.28 11.08
N PRO A 8 6.94 7.58 11.24
CA PRO A 8 5.83 8.25 10.56
C PRO A 8 6.01 8.45 9.04
N GLY A 9 6.97 7.75 8.41
CA GLY A 9 7.29 7.85 6.99
C GLY A 9 7.41 6.53 6.23
N GLU A 10 7.15 5.37 6.86
CA GLU A 10 7.20 4.10 6.12
C GLU A 10 5.89 3.81 5.37
N PRO A 11 5.95 3.49 4.06
CA PRO A 11 4.77 3.11 3.29
C PRO A 11 4.11 1.85 3.82
N GLU A 12 2.82 1.93 4.08
CA GLU A 12 2.02 0.80 4.54
C GLU A 12 1.79 -0.18 3.38
N ALA A 13 2.12 -1.45 3.58
CA ALA A 13 1.99 -2.48 2.56
C ALA A 13 0.54 -2.98 2.46
N ILE A 14 -0.09 -2.76 1.30
CA ILE A 14 -1.39 -3.34 0.96
C ILE A 14 -1.17 -4.76 0.44
N ARG A 15 -1.75 -5.74 1.14
CA ARG A 15 -1.63 -7.16 0.80
C ARG A 15 -2.93 -7.66 0.18
N CYS A 16 -2.81 -8.53 -0.82
CA CYS A 16 -3.94 -9.30 -1.34
C CYS A 16 -4.34 -10.39 -0.33
N ARG A 17 -5.53 -10.99 -0.50
CA ARG A 17 -5.98 -12.16 0.28
C ARG A 17 -4.98 -13.33 0.24
N CYS A 18 -4.22 -13.47 -0.84
CA CYS A 18 -3.09 -14.42 -0.94
C CYS A 18 -1.84 -14.04 -0.12
N LYS A 19 -1.93 -13.04 0.78
CA LYS A 19 -0.88 -12.49 1.65
C LYS A 19 0.29 -11.78 0.95
N LYS A 20 0.37 -11.86 -0.39
CA LYS A 20 1.39 -11.18 -1.19
C LYS A 20 1.08 -9.68 -1.32
N ILE A 21 2.10 -8.83 -1.27
CA ILE A 21 2.00 -7.37 -1.46
C ILE A 21 1.52 -7.07 -2.89
N VAL A 22 0.61 -6.10 -3.03
CA VAL A 22 0.08 -5.63 -4.33
C VAL A 22 0.27 -4.13 -4.52
N ALA A 23 0.21 -3.37 -3.44
CA ALA A 23 0.44 -1.93 -3.45
C ALA A 23 1.10 -1.49 -2.15
N GLN A 24 1.65 -0.29 -2.16
CA GLN A 24 2.12 0.43 -0.99
C GLN A 24 1.36 1.75 -0.95
N LYS A 25 0.93 2.17 0.23
CA LYS A 25 0.29 3.48 0.40
C LYS A 25 1.09 4.35 1.36
N ASN A 26 1.13 5.64 1.04
CA ASN A 26 1.49 6.73 1.94
C ASN A 26 0.23 7.58 2.16
N LYS A 27 0.36 8.72 2.86
CA LYS A 27 -0.78 9.62 3.12
C LYS A 27 -1.41 10.17 1.83
N GLU A 28 -0.58 10.48 0.83
CA GLU A 28 -0.97 11.23 -0.37
C GLU A 28 -0.70 10.46 -1.67
N GLU A 29 -0.31 9.18 -1.58
CA GLU A 29 -0.02 8.39 -2.77
C GLU A 29 -0.26 6.90 -2.56
N ILE A 30 -0.64 6.24 -3.64
CA ILE A 30 -0.71 4.78 -3.75
C ILE A 30 0.21 4.34 -4.87
N ILE A 31 1.14 3.45 -4.54
CA ILE A 31 2.08 2.84 -5.48
C ILE A 31 1.64 1.40 -5.74
N ILE A 32 1.18 1.12 -6.95
CA ILE A 32 0.76 -0.22 -7.38
C ILE A 32 1.86 -0.83 -8.24
N LYS A 33 2.35 -2.02 -7.87
CA LYS A 33 3.34 -2.75 -8.68
C LYS A 33 2.64 -3.85 -9.48
N CYS A 34 2.67 -3.73 -10.81
CA CYS A 34 2.13 -4.78 -11.66
C CYS A 34 2.98 -6.06 -11.52
N ARG A 35 2.33 -7.20 -11.25
CA ARG A 35 3.04 -8.48 -11.12
C ARG A 35 3.54 -9.03 -12.44
N PHE A 36 2.87 -8.69 -13.54
CA PHE A 36 3.21 -9.13 -14.89
C PHE A 36 4.42 -8.35 -15.42
N CYS A 37 4.28 -7.05 -15.66
CA CYS A 37 5.33 -6.25 -16.30
C CYS A 37 6.33 -5.60 -15.33
N LYS A 38 6.14 -5.75 -14.00
CA LYS A 38 6.98 -5.18 -12.93
C LYS A 38 7.04 -3.65 -12.87
N ARG A 39 6.34 -2.94 -13.76
CA ARG A 39 6.19 -1.48 -13.73
C ARG A 39 5.39 -1.03 -12.51
N ARG A 40 5.62 0.22 -12.10
CA ARG A 40 4.91 0.88 -10.99
C ARG A 40 3.93 1.89 -11.57
N VAL A 41 2.70 1.88 -11.06
CA VAL A 41 1.71 2.94 -11.25
C VAL A 41 1.68 3.72 -9.95
N VAL A 42 1.92 5.03 -10.01
CA VAL A 42 1.85 5.93 -8.86
C VAL A 42 0.61 6.79 -9.02
N ILE A 43 -0.27 6.76 -8.04
CA ILE A 43 -1.52 7.53 -8.01
C ILE A 43 -1.40 8.50 -6.85
N SER A 44 -1.30 9.79 -7.15
CA SER A 44 -1.36 10.86 -6.15
C SER A 44 -2.81 11.13 -5.78
N VAL A 45 -3.08 11.20 -4.48
CA VAL A 45 -4.41 11.41 -3.90
C VAL A 45 -4.28 12.40 -2.75
N ARG A 46 -5.36 13.11 -2.41
CA ARG A 46 -5.37 13.96 -1.21
C ARG A 46 -5.46 13.13 0.07
N GLU A 47 -6.27 12.06 0.03
CA GLU A 47 -6.50 11.15 1.15
C GLU A 47 -6.94 9.77 0.64
N ILE A 48 -6.70 8.73 1.45
CA ILE A 48 -7.16 7.37 1.20
C ILE A 48 -8.21 7.02 2.26
N ASN A 49 -9.48 6.98 1.84
CA ASN A 49 -10.60 6.80 2.77
C ASN A 49 -10.85 5.34 3.18
N GLY A 50 -10.38 4.37 2.40
CA GLY A 50 -10.53 2.95 2.73
C GLY A 50 -9.92 2.02 1.69
N ILE A 51 -9.79 0.75 2.07
CA ILE A 51 -9.37 -0.34 1.18
C ILE A 51 -10.40 -1.45 1.30
N SER A 52 -11.02 -1.83 0.18
CA SER A 52 -11.99 -2.92 0.10
C SER A 52 -11.50 -4.01 -0.84
N TYR A 53 -11.86 -5.26 -0.55
CA TYR A 53 -11.49 -6.43 -1.34
C TYR A 53 -12.74 -7.11 -1.88
N THR A 54 -12.94 -7.08 -3.21
CA THR A 54 -14.00 -7.81 -3.88
C THR A 54 -13.52 -9.19 -4.32
N ASP A 55 -14.47 -10.11 -4.48
CA ASP A 55 -14.27 -11.43 -5.07
C ASP A 55 -14.64 -11.44 -6.57
#